data_AF-A0A1F4QU54-F1
#
_entry.id   AF-A0A1F4QU54-F1
#
_cell.length_a   1.000
_cell.length_b   1.000
_cell.length_c   1.000
_cell.angle_alpha   90.00
_cell.angle_beta   90.00
_cell.angle_gamma   90.00
#
_symmetry.space_group_name_H-M   'P 1'
#
loop_
_entity.id
_entity.type
_entity.pdbx_description
1 polymer ?
#
loop_
_entity_poly.entity_id
_entity_poly.type
_entity_poly.pdbx_seq_one_letter_code
_entity_poly.pdbx_strand_id
1 'polypeptide(L)'
;MNRLRVIALIVIVLLCALFVYIAEDIPVFGDPNAPPIKSVELFTLEVDHVASLMDQHVVPEKLSKELAKRGLPPPSRVEKIPGIEGEWNAFIAKEELHYAKEEKYYWIREEGDKLRISRYAFVARWIEKGLEETAVTNMVTYGLADYRGYDTLGETTVIFTAGVSVILLLRRRSRL
;
A
#
# COMPACT_ATOMS: atom_id res chain seq x y z
N MET A 1 31.38 30.23 26.42
CA MET A 1 30.03 29.95 25.87
C MET A 1 29.10 29.67 27.06
N ASN A 2 27.93 30.33 27.19
CA ASN A 2 27.04 30.12 28.36
C ASN A 2 26.63 28.66 28.48
N ARG A 3 26.49 28.11 29.71
CA ARG A 3 26.09 26.71 29.94
C ARG A 3 24.87 26.29 29.13
N LEU A 4 23.87 27.18 29.00
CA LEU A 4 22.69 26.96 28.15
C LEU A 4 23.03 26.67 26.68
N ARG A 5 23.99 27.41 26.10
CA ARG A 5 24.40 27.25 24.70
C ARG A 5 25.15 25.94 24.48
N VAL A 6 25.97 25.53 25.46
CA VAL A 6 26.66 24.23 25.43
C VAL A 6 25.64 23.09 25.49
N ILE A 7 24.66 23.16 26.41
CA ILE A 7 23.59 22.17 26.52
C ILE A 7 22.75 22.12 25.23
N ALA A 8 22.35 23.27 24.68
CA ALA A 8 21.59 23.33 23.43
C ALA A 8 22.35 22.68 22.27
N LEU A 9 23.65 22.93 22.14
CA LEU A 9 24.48 22.34 21.09
C LEU A 9 24.58 20.82 21.24
N ILE A 10 24.76 20.31 22.47
CA ILE A 10 24.75 18.86 22.75
C ILE A 10 23.40 18.25 22.35
N VAL A 11 22.28 18.86 22.77
CA VAL A 11 20.94 18.38 22.43
C VAL A 11 20.73 18.35 20.92
N ILE A 12 21.13 19.39 20.20
CA ILE A 12 21.01 19.43 18.73
C ILE A 12 21.81 18.30 18.08
N VAL A 13 23.05 18.08 18.52
CA VAL A 13 23.88 16.98 17.97
C VAL A 13 23.22 15.63 18.23
N LEU A 14 22.69 15.39 19.42
CA LEU A 14 21.97 14.16 19.75
C LEU A 14 20.69 14.00 18.92
N LEU A 15 19.93 15.08 18.72
CA LEU A 15 18.71 15.08 17.90
C LEU A 15 19.03 14.81 16.42
N CYS A 16 20.09 15.42 15.88
CA CYS A 16 20.55 15.16 14.53
C CYS A 16 20.99 13.70 14.36
N ALA A 17 21.76 13.16 15.31
CA ALA A 17 22.17 11.75 15.27
C ALA A 17 20.97 10.80 15.33
N LEU A 18 19.99 11.08 16.18
CA LEU A 18 18.75 10.32 16.25
C LEU A 18 17.95 10.39 14.95
N PHE A 19 17.83 11.57 14.32
CA PHE A 19 17.13 11.71 13.05
C PHE A 19 17.81 10.98 11.91
N VAL A 20 19.15 10.99 11.85
CA VAL A 20 19.89 10.22 10.85
C VAL A 20 19.62 8.73 11.03
N TYR A 21 19.65 8.24 12.28
CA TYR A 21 19.31 6.85 12.59
C TYR A 21 17.89 6.48 12.14
N ILE A 22 16.89 7.32 12.44
CA ILE A 22 15.49 7.07 12.02
C ILE A 22 15.32 7.18 10.50
N ALA A 23 16.07 8.05 9.83
CA ALA A 23 15.95 8.25 8.39
C ALA A 23 16.38 7.01 7.59
N GLU A 24 17.24 6.15 8.15
CA GLU A 24 17.64 4.88 7.54
C GLU A 24 16.49 3.86 7.51
N ASP A 25 15.53 3.97 8.44
CA ASP A 25 14.35 3.09 8.49
C ASP A 25 13.22 3.54 7.55
N ILE A 26 13.37 4.68 6.85
CA ILE A 26 12.35 5.17 5.92
C ILE A 26 12.32 4.27 4.68
N PRO A 27 11.15 3.72 4.29
CA PRO A 27 11.05 2.84 3.13
C PRO A 27 11.46 3.57 1.84
N VAL A 28 11.91 2.82 0.83
CA VAL A 28 12.26 3.41 -0.47
C VAL A 28 10.99 3.97 -1.13
N PHE A 29 11.06 5.24 -1.53
CA PHE A 29 9.95 5.89 -2.23
C PHE A 29 9.67 5.18 -3.56
N GLY A 30 8.40 4.78 -3.77
CA GLY A 30 7.98 4.12 -5.01
C GLY A 30 8.41 2.66 -5.14
N ASP A 31 8.70 1.96 -4.04
CA ASP A 31 9.00 0.52 -4.07
C ASP A 31 7.85 -0.30 -4.70
N PRO A 32 8.06 -0.98 -5.84
CA PRO A 32 7.04 -1.82 -6.48
C PRO A 32 6.68 -3.04 -5.63
N ASN A 33 7.48 -3.39 -4.63
CA ASN A 33 7.24 -4.48 -3.69
C ASN A 33 6.72 -4.00 -2.34
N ALA A 34 6.27 -2.74 -2.23
CA ALA A 34 5.73 -2.22 -0.99
C ALA A 34 4.55 -3.09 -0.49
N PRO A 35 4.54 -3.48 0.80
CA PRO A 35 3.46 -4.33 1.35
C PRO A 35 2.02 -3.84 1.08
N PRO A 36 1.67 -2.55 1.22
CA PRO A 36 0.28 -2.09 1.06
C PRO A 36 -0.27 -2.19 -0.38
N ILE A 37 0.58 -2.35 -1.39
CA ILE A 37 0.17 -2.52 -2.80
C ILE A 37 0.12 -3.99 -3.23
N LYS A 38 0.58 -4.92 -2.40
CA LYS A 38 0.53 -6.35 -2.69
C LYS A 38 -0.90 -6.88 -2.59
N SER A 39 -1.18 -7.88 -3.41
CA SER A 39 -2.48 -8.57 -3.37
C SER A 39 -2.65 -9.40 -2.11
N VAL A 40 -3.89 -9.75 -1.82
CA VAL A 40 -4.25 -10.74 -0.79
C VAL A 40 -4.63 -12.04 -1.46
N GLU A 41 -4.02 -13.14 -1.04
CA GLU A 41 -4.36 -14.46 -1.55
C GLU A 41 -5.79 -14.84 -1.13
N LEU A 42 -6.59 -15.32 -2.08
CA LEU A 42 -7.96 -15.76 -1.81
C LEU A 42 -8.05 -17.28 -1.69
N PHE A 43 -7.62 -18.00 -2.73
CA PHE A 43 -7.62 -19.46 -2.77
C PHE A 43 -6.79 -19.97 -3.95
N THR A 44 -6.50 -21.26 -3.93
CA THR A 44 -5.86 -21.99 -5.02
C THR A 44 -6.86 -22.93 -5.69
N LEU A 45 -6.82 -23.05 -7.01
CA LEU A 45 -7.68 -23.90 -7.81
C LEU A 45 -6.84 -24.89 -8.63
N GLU A 46 -7.11 -26.20 -8.51
CA GLU A 46 -6.47 -27.21 -9.36
C GLU A 46 -7.16 -27.24 -10.73
N VAL A 47 -6.39 -26.97 -11.79
CA VAL A 47 -6.93 -26.93 -13.16
C VAL A 47 -5.90 -27.33 -14.20
N ASP A 48 -6.20 -28.40 -14.93
CA ASP A 48 -5.38 -28.88 -16.04
C ASP A 48 -5.50 -27.93 -17.25
N HIS A 49 -4.37 -27.40 -17.74
CA HIS A 49 -4.22 -26.66 -19.00
C HIS A 49 -5.02 -25.36 -19.16
N VAL A 50 -5.43 -24.70 -18.07
CA VAL A 50 -6.26 -23.46 -18.13
C VAL A 50 -5.50 -22.21 -18.59
N ALA A 51 -4.17 -22.20 -18.48
CA ALA A 51 -3.34 -21.13 -19.01
C ALA A 51 -3.61 -20.83 -20.50
N SER A 52 -3.93 -21.87 -21.28
CA SER A 52 -4.25 -21.74 -22.71
C SER A 52 -5.54 -20.95 -22.98
N LEU A 53 -6.55 -21.07 -22.11
CA LEU A 53 -7.82 -20.33 -22.21
C LEU A 53 -7.64 -18.88 -21.76
N MET A 54 -6.86 -18.67 -20.71
CA MET A 54 -6.59 -17.34 -20.18
C MET A 54 -5.72 -16.49 -21.12
N ASP A 55 -4.78 -17.12 -21.84
CA ASP A 55 -4.02 -16.48 -22.91
C ASP A 55 -4.93 -16.04 -24.09
N GLN A 56 -6.08 -16.69 -24.27
CA GLN A 56 -7.10 -16.29 -25.24
C GLN A 56 -8.08 -15.23 -24.70
N HIS A 57 -7.80 -14.64 -23.54
CA HIS A 57 -8.68 -13.67 -22.85
C HIS A 57 -10.03 -14.26 -22.44
N VAL A 58 -10.14 -15.59 -22.33
CA VAL A 58 -11.37 -16.29 -21.94
C VAL A 58 -11.34 -16.58 -20.45
N VAL A 59 -12.38 -16.13 -19.74
CA VAL A 59 -12.58 -16.44 -18.33
C VAL A 59 -13.05 -17.90 -18.18
N PRO A 60 -12.35 -18.76 -17.43
CA PRO A 60 -12.79 -20.14 -17.20
C PRO A 60 -14.08 -20.19 -16.37
N GLU A 61 -15.10 -20.94 -16.82
CA GLU A 61 -16.36 -21.06 -16.08
C GLU A 61 -16.19 -21.59 -14.65
N LYS A 62 -15.25 -22.53 -14.46
CA LYS A 62 -14.94 -23.11 -13.14
C LYS A 62 -14.49 -22.02 -12.16
N LEU A 63 -13.66 -21.08 -12.63
CA LEU A 63 -13.19 -19.96 -11.83
C LEU A 63 -14.36 -19.03 -11.45
N SER A 64 -15.20 -18.66 -12.41
CA SER A 64 -16.37 -17.80 -12.15
C SER A 64 -17.35 -18.44 -11.15
N LYS A 65 -17.61 -19.75 -11.27
CA LYS A 65 -18.48 -20.49 -10.34
C LYS A 65 -17.91 -20.53 -8.92
N GLU A 66 -16.61 -20.79 -8.79
CA GLU A 66 -15.93 -20.83 -7.49
C GLU A 66 -15.82 -19.45 -6.82
N LEU A 67 -15.64 -18.38 -7.60
CA LEU A 67 -15.69 -17.00 -7.11
C LEU A 67 -17.10 -16.64 -6.63
N ALA A 68 -18.13 -16.91 -7.44
CA ALA A 68 -19.52 -16.63 -7.10
C ALA A 68 -19.96 -17.38 -5.83
N LYS A 69 -19.51 -18.64 -5.66
CA LYS A 69 -19.76 -19.44 -4.44
C LYS A 69 -19.17 -18.80 -3.18
N ARG A 70 -18.09 -18.03 -3.30
CA ARG A 70 -17.44 -17.29 -2.21
C ARG A 70 -17.98 -15.86 -2.03
N GLY A 71 -19.01 -15.49 -2.79
CA GLY A 71 -19.59 -14.14 -2.75
C GLY A 71 -18.74 -13.08 -3.44
N LEU A 72 -17.80 -13.50 -4.31
CA LEU A 72 -16.92 -12.61 -5.05
C LEU A 72 -17.46 -12.38 -6.48
N PRO A 73 -17.33 -11.17 -7.03
CA PRO A 73 -17.84 -10.85 -8.37
C PRO A 73 -17.08 -11.63 -9.45
N PRO A 74 -17.76 -12.27 -10.42
CA PRO A 74 -17.08 -12.94 -11.52
C PRO A 74 -16.37 -11.90 -12.41
N PRO A 75 -15.17 -12.22 -12.93
CA PRO A 75 -14.45 -11.30 -13.80
C PRO A 75 -15.11 -11.20 -15.18
N SER A 76 -15.11 -10.01 -15.77
CA SER A 76 -15.60 -9.72 -17.13
C SER A 76 -14.53 -10.04 -18.19
N ARG A 77 -13.27 -9.76 -17.87
CA ARG A 77 -12.14 -9.87 -18.80
C ARG A 77 -10.90 -10.34 -18.07
N VAL A 78 -10.05 -11.09 -18.77
CA VAL A 78 -8.72 -11.52 -18.30
C VAL A 78 -7.68 -11.02 -19.31
N GLU A 79 -6.55 -10.54 -18.83
CA GLU A 79 -5.46 -10.03 -19.64
C GLU A 79 -4.13 -10.51 -19.08
N LYS A 80 -3.24 -11.01 -19.95
CA LYS A 80 -1.91 -11.47 -19.56
C LYS A 80 -1.04 -10.28 -19.12
N ILE A 81 -0.24 -10.47 -18.08
CA ILE A 81 0.70 -9.43 -17.64
C ILE A 81 1.86 -9.37 -18.63
N PRO A 82 2.14 -8.21 -19.27
CA PRO A 82 3.24 -8.11 -20.22
C PRO A 82 4.59 -8.46 -19.56
N GLY A 83 5.31 -9.40 -20.17
CA GLY A 83 6.66 -9.79 -19.72
C GLY A 83 6.72 -10.83 -18.60
N ILE A 84 5.59 -11.38 -18.16
CA ILE A 84 5.56 -12.47 -17.15
C ILE A 84 4.71 -13.62 -17.68
N GLU A 85 5.32 -14.80 -17.85
CA GLU A 85 4.59 -16.02 -18.20
C GLU A 85 3.83 -16.57 -16.99
N GLY A 86 2.63 -17.10 -17.24
CA GLY A 86 1.80 -17.70 -16.19
C GLY A 86 1.12 -16.67 -15.27
N GLU A 87 1.04 -15.38 -15.64
CA GLU A 87 0.36 -14.37 -14.84
C GLU A 87 -0.66 -13.55 -15.62
N TRP A 88 -1.81 -13.32 -15.00
CA TRP A 88 -2.91 -12.57 -15.59
C TRP A 88 -3.59 -11.65 -14.58
N ASN A 89 -4.11 -10.54 -15.09
CA ASN A 89 -5.02 -9.66 -14.39
C ASN A 89 -6.46 -9.96 -14.82
N ALA A 90 -7.37 -10.09 -13.87
CA ALA A 90 -8.79 -10.18 -14.17
C ALA A 90 -9.53 -8.92 -13.68
N PHE A 91 -10.42 -8.45 -14.54
CA PHE A 91 -11.15 -7.20 -14.37
C PHE A 91 -12.60 -7.47 -14.00
N ILE A 92 -13.19 -6.59 -13.20
CA ILE A 92 -14.62 -6.57 -12.95
C ILE A 92 -15.21 -5.30 -13.55
N ALA A 93 -16.41 -5.41 -14.11
CA ALA A 93 -17.19 -4.24 -14.48
C ALA A 93 -17.77 -3.62 -13.20
N LYS A 94 -17.34 -2.41 -12.87
CA LYS A 94 -17.90 -1.68 -11.74
C LYS A 94 -19.15 -0.93 -12.20
N GLU A 95 -20.32 -1.33 -11.72
CA GLU A 95 -21.59 -0.65 -11.99
C GLU A 95 -21.73 0.61 -11.13
N GLU A 96 -20.94 1.64 -11.42
CA GLU A 96 -21.14 2.97 -10.85
C GLU A 96 -21.96 3.84 -11.82
N LEU A 97 -22.99 4.52 -11.30
CA LEU A 97 -23.94 5.34 -12.06
C LEU A 97 -23.26 6.39 -12.97
N HIS A 98 -22.06 6.83 -12.61
CA HIS A 98 -21.33 7.89 -13.33
C HIS A 98 -19.94 7.48 -13.82
N TYR A 99 -19.45 6.28 -13.44
CA TYR A 99 -18.09 5.83 -13.77
C TYR A 99 -18.05 4.31 -13.96
N ALA A 100 -18.82 3.81 -14.92
CA ALA A 100 -18.68 2.44 -15.38
C ALA A 100 -17.28 2.24 -15.99
N LYS A 101 -16.36 1.73 -15.18
CA LYS A 101 -14.99 1.43 -15.57
C LYS A 101 -14.67 0.00 -15.15
N GLU A 102 -13.92 -0.68 -16.01
CA GLU A 102 -13.31 -1.95 -15.64
C GLU A 102 -12.22 -1.68 -14.61
N GLU A 103 -12.31 -2.36 -13.47
CA GLU A 103 -11.32 -2.26 -12.39
C GLU A 103 -10.51 -3.56 -12.32
N LYS A 104 -9.19 -3.43 -12.21
CA LYS A 104 -8.29 -4.56 -11.98
C LYS A 104 -8.56 -5.11 -10.58
N TYR A 105 -9.13 -6.32 -10.50
CA TYR A 105 -9.63 -6.84 -9.22
C TYR A 105 -8.94 -8.11 -8.77
N TYR A 106 -8.59 -9.01 -9.71
CA TYR A 106 -7.88 -10.24 -9.39
C TYR A 106 -6.51 -10.30 -10.04
N TRP A 107 -5.56 -10.89 -9.32
CA TRP A 107 -4.29 -11.36 -9.84
C TRP A 107 -4.32 -12.88 -9.84
N ILE A 108 -4.06 -13.48 -11.00
CA ILE A 108 -4.04 -14.93 -11.14
C ILE A 108 -2.63 -15.31 -11.57
N ARG A 109 -2.05 -16.26 -10.84
CA ARG A 109 -0.72 -16.82 -11.13
C ARG A 109 -0.82 -18.33 -11.28
N GLU A 110 -0.18 -18.88 -12.29
CA GLU A 110 0.01 -20.31 -12.50
C GLU A 110 1.21 -20.82 -11.71
N GLU A 111 1.00 -21.90 -10.96
CA GLU A 111 1.99 -22.60 -10.16
C GLU A 111 1.86 -24.10 -10.41
N GLY A 112 2.52 -24.59 -11.46
CA GLY A 112 2.39 -25.98 -11.91
C GLY A 112 0.95 -26.29 -12.31
N ASP A 113 0.33 -27.28 -11.66
CA ASP A 113 -1.04 -27.71 -11.96
C ASP A 113 -2.12 -26.86 -11.23
N LYS A 114 -1.72 -25.76 -10.61
CA LYS A 114 -2.57 -24.93 -9.75
C LYS A 114 -2.60 -23.49 -10.20
N LEU A 115 -3.77 -22.87 -10.12
CA LEU A 115 -3.93 -21.43 -10.24
C LEU A 115 -4.08 -20.82 -8.86
N ARG A 116 -3.19 -19.92 -8.50
CA ARG A 116 -3.30 -19.07 -7.31
C ARG A 116 -4.09 -17.82 -7.67
N ILE A 117 -5.20 -17.59 -6.99
CA ILE A 117 -6.05 -16.42 -7.19
C ILE A 117 -5.91 -15.48 -6.01
N SER A 118 -5.53 -14.25 -6.30
CA SER A 118 -5.38 -13.18 -5.33
C SER A 118 -6.24 -11.98 -5.73
N ARG A 119 -6.54 -11.11 -4.76
CA ARG A 119 -7.32 -9.89 -4.91
C ARG A 119 -6.42 -8.67 -4.80
N TYR A 120 -6.58 -7.73 -5.74
CA TYR A 120 -6.05 -6.39 -5.64
C TYR A 120 -7.02 -5.53 -4.82
N ALA A 121 -6.79 -5.44 -3.52
CA ALA A 121 -7.50 -4.48 -2.68
C ALA A 121 -6.66 -4.12 -1.46
N PHE A 122 -6.17 -2.89 -1.43
CA PHE A 122 -5.35 -2.41 -0.32
C PHE A 122 -6.12 -2.50 1.01
N VAL A 123 -7.43 -2.20 1.04
CA VAL A 123 -8.24 -2.31 2.26
C VAL A 123 -8.28 -3.74 2.81
N ALA A 124 -8.40 -4.74 1.95
CA ALA A 124 -8.34 -6.14 2.41
C ALA A 124 -6.96 -6.51 2.91
N ARG A 125 -5.89 -6.04 2.23
CA ARG A 125 -4.52 -6.25 2.70
C ARG A 125 -4.32 -5.64 4.09
N TRP A 126 -4.83 -4.44 4.30
CA TRP A 126 -4.74 -3.76 5.58
C TRP A 126 -5.43 -4.55 6.69
N ILE A 127 -6.63 -5.09 6.42
CA ILE A 127 -7.38 -5.86 7.42
C ILE A 127 -6.72 -7.22 7.69
N GLU A 128 -6.31 -7.94 6.65
CA GLU A 128 -5.86 -9.33 6.78
C GLU A 128 -4.38 -9.47 7.13
N LYS A 129 -3.54 -8.55 6.64
CA LYS A 129 -2.07 -8.59 6.79
C LYS A 129 -1.50 -7.45 7.62
N GLY A 130 -2.31 -6.44 7.95
CA GLY A 130 -1.93 -5.30 8.80
C GLY A 130 -1.13 -5.68 10.03
N LEU A 131 -1.69 -6.56 10.86
CA LEU A 131 -1.03 -6.97 12.11
C LEU A 131 0.29 -7.71 11.88
N GLU A 132 0.38 -8.55 10.85
CA GLU A 132 1.59 -9.31 10.51
C GLU A 132 2.70 -8.37 9.99
N GLU A 133 2.33 -7.37 9.19
CA GLU A 133 3.27 -6.47 8.52
C GLU A 133 3.77 -5.34 9.43
N THR A 134 2.94 -4.86 10.36
CA THR A 134 3.24 -3.65 11.14
C THR A 134 3.39 -3.92 12.64
N ALA A 135 3.01 -5.11 13.11
CA ALA A 135 2.94 -5.45 14.54
C ALA A 135 2.04 -4.51 15.37
N VAL A 136 1.15 -3.74 14.72
CA VAL A 136 0.22 -2.81 15.36
C VAL A 136 -1.22 -3.32 15.18
N THR A 137 -2.00 -3.34 16.26
CA THR A 137 -3.38 -3.84 16.22
C THR A 137 -4.36 -2.85 15.58
N ASN A 138 -4.13 -1.54 15.72
CA ASN A 138 -5.08 -0.53 15.25
C ASN A 138 -4.86 -0.19 13.77
N MET A 139 -5.87 -0.53 12.95
CA MET A 139 -5.87 -0.27 11.51
C MET A 139 -5.68 1.18 11.10
N VAL A 140 -6.25 2.12 11.84
CA VAL A 140 -6.09 3.54 11.55
C VAL A 140 -4.65 3.98 11.84
N THR A 141 -4.08 3.49 12.94
CA THR A 141 -2.73 3.85 13.37
C THR A 141 -1.69 3.37 12.37
N TYR A 142 -1.67 2.08 12.02
CA TYR A 142 -0.69 1.59 11.04
C TYR A 142 -0.99 2.05 9.61
N GLY A 143 -2.26 2.33 9.31
CA GLY A 143 -2.66 2.91 8.03
C GLY A 143 -2.01 4.28 7.80
N LEU A 144 -1.97 5.12 8.84
CA LEU A 144 -1.36 6.46 8.78
C LEU A 144 0.17 6.42 8.97
N ALA A 145 0.66 5.68 9.96
CA ALA A 145 2.08 5.70 10.33
C ALA A 145 2.96 4.81 9.44
N ASP A 146 2.52 3.58 9.14
CA ASP A 146 3.34 2.60 8.44
C ASP A 146 3.05 2.60 6.93
N TYR A 147 1.79 2.39 6.54
CA TYR A 147 1.43 2.29 5.11
C TYR A 147 1.39 3.63 4.39
N ARG A 148 1.02 4.72 5.09
CA ARG A 148 0.93 6.07 4.52
C ARG A 148 1.77 7.09 5.29
N GLY A 149 2.88 6.64 5.87
CA GLY A 149 3.76 7.49 6.70
C GLY A 149 4.26 8.75 5.98
N TYR A 150 4.44 8.71 4.66
CA TYR A 150 4.83 9.88 3.87
C TYR A 150 3.79 11.01 3.88
N ASP A 151 2.49 10.67 3.84
CA ASP A 151 1.43 11.68 3.90
C ASP A 151 1.43 12.35 5.27
N THR A 152 1.53 11.56 6.35
CA THR A 152 1.63 12.08 7.72
C THR A 152 2.94 12.86 7.98
N LEU A 153 4.06 12.48 7.36
CA LEU A 153 5.31 13.26 7.40
C LEU A 153 5.12 14.63 6.72
N GLY A 154 4.39 14.68 5.62
CA GLY A 154 4.00 15.93 4.97
C GLY A 154 3.13 16.81 5.87
N GLU A 155 2.09 16.24 6.47
CA GLU A 155 1.20 16.94 7.41
C GLU A 155 1.97 17.53 8.60
N THR A 156 2.86 16.74 9.22
CA THR A 156 3.69 17.20 10.35
C THR A 156 4.66 18.31 9.93
N THR A 157 5.26 18.23 8.75
CA THR A 157 6.13 19.27 8.19
C THR A 157 5.37 20.59 7.98
N VAL A 158 4.14 20.52 7.47
CA VAL A 158 3.28 21.70 7.27
C VAL A 158 2.94 22.37 8.61
N ILE A 159 2.48 21.59 9.60
CA ILE A 159 2.12 22.12 10.92
C ILE A 159 3.35 22.70 11.64
N PHE A 160 4.50 22.03 11.57
CA PHE A 160 5.75 22.54 12.13
C PHE A 160 6.14 23.88 11.50
N THR A 161 6.12 23.97 10.17
CA THR A 161 6.45 25.20 9.44
C THR A 161 5.49 26.34 9.78
N ALA A 162 4.19 26.04 9.92
CA ALA A 162 3.20 27.01 10.37
C ALA A 162 3.49 27.52 11.79
N GLY A 163 3.81 26.62 12.72
CA GLY A 163 4.19 26.97 14.09
C GLY A 163 5.42 27.88 14.15
N VAL A 164 6.47 27.54 13.40
CA VAL A 164 7.68 28.37 13.29
C VAL A 164 7.35 29.75 12.72
N SER A 165 6.50 29.80 11.68
CA SER A 165 6.08 31.05 11.06
C SER A 165 5.34 31.97 12.04
N VAL A 166 4.42 31.41 12.83
CA VAL A 166 3.70 32.16 13.88
C VAL A 166 4.67 32.68 14.95
N ILE A 167 5.61 31.85 15.41
CA ILE A 167 6.63 32.28 16.38
C ILE A 167 7.47 33.43 15.83
N LEU A 168 7.90 33.35 14.56
CA LEU A 168 8.69 34.40 13.93
C LEU A 168 7.90 35.71 13.77
N LEU A 169 6.61 35.64 13.44
CA LEU A 169 5.73 36.80 13.33
C LEU A 169 5.45 37.46 14.69
N LEU A 170 5.24 36.65 15.73
CA LEU A 170 4.92 37.15 17.09
C LEU A 170 6.17 37.47 17.93
N ARG A 171 7.38 37.15 17.45
CA ARG A 171 8.63 37.43 18.16
C ARG A 171 8.83 38.94 18.30
N ARG A 172 8.46 39.48 19.46
CA ARG A 172 8.74 40.87 19.85
C ARG A 172 10.24 41.14 19.75
N ARG A 173 10.61 42.06 18.86
CA ARG A 173 11.93 42.68 18.83
C ARG A 173 12.00 43.71 19.96
N SER A 174 12.19 43.28 21.21
CA SER A 174 12.45 44.22 22.30
C SER A 174 13.85 44.81 22.11
N ARG A 175 13.93 45.95 21.41
CA ARG A 175 14.78 47.06 21.81
C ARG A 175 13.85 48.07 22.48
N LEU A 176 13.74 47.97 23.79
CA LEU A 176 13.34 49.03 24.71
C LEU A 176 14.28 48.89 25.90
#